data_AF-A0AAW4YWI2-F1
#
_entry.id   AF-A0AAW4YWI2-F1
#
_cell.length_a   1.000
_cell.length_b   1.000
_cell.length_c   1.000
_cell.angle_alpha   90.00
_cell.angle_beta   90.00
_cell.angle_gamma   90.00
#
_symmetry.space_group_name_H-M   'P 1'
#
loop_
_entity.id
_entity.type
_entity.pdbx_description
1 polymer ?
#
loop_
_entity_poly.entity_id
_entity_poly.type
_entity_poly.pdbx_seq_one_letter_code
_entity_poly.pdbx_strand_id
1 'polypeptide(L)'
;MQDLTLVMAQLDPLVGDIPGNAERAIEAVREARIEHGADIVVFPELFLSGYPPEDLLLRPSMETRLREARSRMAAKMSRDVLVIIGYPGRREGLGYNLAGLLYNGEWVGEYAKQVLPNYQVFDERRYFATGEQSLVLEHKGAKLGVLICEDLWDGAPVRAVRDAGADIVVTLNASPYHQDKPAERLRLLEQRAAEVSLPLVYVNTIGGQDELVFDGGSACVDAGGQVRVVAPYWQAGLMPVQFVQENGAWAPVEGEIEPLEEPEESLYCALVSGVRDYVNKSGFEGVVLGLSGGIDSALTLAIAVDALGPQRVHAVMMPYRYTADMSQEDAAEQARLLGVHYEVLPIEPMVDAFMATLADTFAGTERDTTEENLQSRCRGVLLMAISNKKGLMVLTTGNKSEMAVGYATLYGDMVGGFNALKDVYKTWVYRLARWRNAQAPAIPERVITRPPSAELAPGQQDTDSLPDYDTLDAILMRYIEGDMSAEAIIEAGFERDDVYQVVKLVDRNEYKRRQAPVGVRVTPRGFGRDRRYPIVNGWQPGD
;
A
#
# COMPACT_ATOMS: atom_id res chain seq x y z
N MET A 1 15.05 -34.16 -22.84
CA MET A 1 14.64 -33.31 -21.71
C MET A 1 13.16 -33.02 -21.94
N GLN A 2 12.35 -33.18 -20.90
CA GLN A 2 10.98 -32.67 -20.92
C GLN A 2 11.06 -31.23 -20.43
N ASP A 3 10.36 -30.35 -21.15
CA ASP A 3 10.34 -28.93 -20.87
C ASP A 3 8.93 -28.56 -20.41
N LEU A 4 8.84 -27.65 -19.44
CA LEU A 4 7.60 -27.18 -18.84
C LEU A 4 7.65 -25.66 -18.71
N THR A 5 6.65 -24.95 -19.21
CA THR A 5 6.54 -23.50 -19.05
C THR A 5 5.44 -23.13 -18.07
N LEU A 6 5.83 -22.54 -16.93
CA LEU A 6 4.91 -21.97 -15.95
C LEU A 6 4.92 -20.45 -16.05
N VAL A 7 3.76 -19.82 -16.20
CA VAL A 7 3.62 -18.36 -16.25
C VAL A 7 3.05 -17.83 -14.93
N MET A 8 3.79 -16.91 -14.30
CA MET A 8 3.32 -16.15 -13.14
C MET A 8 2.47 -14.97 -13.63
N ALA A 9 1.18 -14.97 -13.30
CA ALA A 9 0.26 -13.90 -13.68
C ALA A 9 0.24 -12.81 -12.60
N GLN A 10 1.24 -11.92 -12.63
CA GLN A 10 1.32 -10.78 -11.73
C GLN A 10 0.33 -9.70 -12.17
N LEU A 11 -0.89 -9.76 -11.65
CA LEU A 11 -2.00 -8.94 -12.10
C LEU A 11 -2.69 -8.23 -10.92
N ASP A 12 -3.37 -7.13 -11.23
CA ASP A 12 -4.05 -6.26 -10.26
C ASP A 12 -5.58 -6.49 -10.25
N PRO A 13 -6.12 -7.43 -9.44
CA PRO A 13 -7.56 -7.67 -9.36
C PRO A 13 -8.30 -6.51 -8.66
N LEU A 14 -9.55 -6.26 -9.07
CA LEU A 14 -10.41 -5.29 -8.39
C LEU A 14 -11.23 -5.99 -7.31
N VAL A 15 -11.12 -5.54 -6.06
CA VAL A 15 -11.88 -6.14 -4.94
C VAL A 15 -13.38 -6.11 -5.21
N GLY A 16 -14.02 -7.27 -5.11
CA GLY A 16 -15.46 -7.46 -5.28
C GLY A 16 -15.95 -7.62 -6.72
N ASP A 17 -15.15 -7.27 -7.73
CA ASP A 17 -15.48 -7.46 -9.16
C ASP A 17 -15.16 -8.88 -9.66
N ILE A 18 -15.83 -9.86 -9.05
CA ILE A 18 -15.65 -11.28 -9.37
C ILE A 18 -15.82 -11.59 -10.86
N PRO A 19 -16.86 -11.08 -11.56
CA PRO A 19 -17.00 -11.30 -13.00
C PRO A 19 -15.85 -10.69 -13.81
N GLY A 20 -15.45 -9.45 -13.52
CA GLY A 20 -14.36 -8.78 -14.22
C GLY A 20 -13.02 -9.48 -13.99
N ASN A 21 -12.72 -9.87 -12.76
CA ASN A 21 -11.49 -10.62 -12.42
C ASN A 21 -11.47 -12.00 -13.12
N ALA A 22 -12.61 -12.69 -13.23
CA ALA A 22 -12.70 -13.94 -13.97
C ALA A 22 -12.43 -13.76 -15.47
N GLU A 23 -12.97 -12.71 -16.10
CA GLU A 23 -12.67 -12.41 -17.51
C GLU A 23 -11.19 -12.07 -17.72
N ARG A 24 -10.60 -11.29 -16.79
CA ARG A 24 -9.16 -10.99 -16.83
C ARG A 24 -8.31 -12.26 -16.72
N ALA A 25 -8.69 -13.21 -15.86
CA ALA A 25 -7.99 -14.49 -15.78
C ALA A 25 -8.10 -15.31 -17.08
N ILE A 26 -9.28 -15.34 -17.70
CA ILE A 26 -9.49 -16.05 -18.98
C ILE A 26 -8.61 -15.46 -20.09
N GLU A 27 -8.57 -14.12 -20.19
CA GLU A 27 -7.74 -13.44 -21.19
C GLU A 27 -6.25 -13.63 -20.92
N ALA A 28 -5.81 -13.47 -19.67
CA ALA A 28 -4.42 -13.67 -19.28
C ALA A 28 -3.91 -15.09 -19.60
N VAL A 29 -4.73 -16.12 -19.39
CA VAL A 29 -4.36 -17.50 -19.75
C VAL A 29 -4.29 -17.70 -21.28
N ARG A 30 -5.16 -17.02 -22.03
CA ARG A 30 -5.10 -17.02 -23.50
C ARG A 30 -3.79 -16.39 -23.99
N GLU A 31 -3.45 -15.22 -23.46
CA GLU A 31 -2.22 -14.49 -23.77
C GLU A 31 -0.98 -15.32 -23.38
N ALA A 32 -0.92 -15.83 -22.15
CA ALA A 32 0.18 -16.68 -21.67
C ALA A 32 0.42 -17.90 -22.58
N ARG A 33 -0.65 -18.53 -23.06
CA ARG A 33 -0.56 -19.66 -24.00
C ARG A 33 0.02 -19.23 -25.35
N ILE A 34 -0.45 -18.11 -25.90
CA ILE A 34 -0.07 -17.65 -27.24
C ILE A 34 1.36 -17.13 -27.24
N GLU A 35 1.72 -16.31 -26.25
CA GLU A 35 2.99 -15.57 -26.23
C GLU A 35 4.14 -16.38 -25.64
N HIS A 36 3.85 -17.23 -24.66
CA HIS A 36 4.89 -17.98 -23.93
C HIS A 36 4.77 -19.49 -24.08
N GLY A 37 3.74 -20.01 -24.75
CA GLY A 37 3.50 -21.45 -24.82
C GLY A 37 3.22 -22.06 -23.44
N ALA A 38 2.52 -21.32 -22.57
CA ALA A 38 2.27 -21.71 -21.20
C ALA A 38 1.62 -23.09 -21.07
N ASP A 39 2.16 -23.92 -20.18
CA ASP A 39 1.59 -25.18 -19.73
C ASP A 39 0.82 -25.00 -18.43
N ILE A 40 1.32 -24.10 -17.57
CA ILE A 40 0.74 -23.76 -16.29
C ILE A 40 0.63 -22.23 -16.21
N VAL A 41 -0.48 -21.72 -15.69
CA VAL A 41 -0.62 -20.30 -15.33
C VAL A 41 -1.05 -20.20 -13.88
N VAL A 42 -0.32 -19.42 -13.09
CA VAL A 42 -0.56 -19.25 -11.65
C VAL A 42 -0.97 -17.82 -11.37
N PHE A 43 -2.07 -17.63 -10.67
CA PHE A 43 -2.60 -16.33 -10.25
C PHE A 43 -2.36 -16.07 -8.76
N PRO A 44 -2.42 -14.81 -8.30
CA PRO A 44 -2.29 -14.44 -6.90
C PRO A 44 -3.35 -15.02 -5.97
N GLU A 45 -3.11 -14.85 -4.67
CA GLU A 45 -4.04 -15.19 -3.60
C GLU A 45 -5.36 -14.43 -3.74
N LEU A 46 -6.48 -15.13 -3.53
CA LEU A 46 -7.85 -14.58 -3.63
C LEU A 46 -8.13 -13.76 -4.92
N PHE A 47 -7.40 -13.99 -6.01
CA PHE A 47 -7.49 -13.21 -7.24
C PHE A 47 -8.93 -13.00 -7.75
N LEU A 48 -9.80 -14.03 -7.70
CA LEU A 48 -11.18 -13.87 -8.17
C LEU A 48 -11.97 -12.83 -7.37
N SER A 49 -11.77 -12.74 -6.06
CA SER A 49 -12.44 -11.71 -5.24
C SER A 49 -11.66 -10.41 -5.14
N GLY A 50 -10.37 -10.40 -5.51
CA GLY A 50 -9.40 -9.40 -5.09
C GLY A 50 -9.03 -9.54 -3.60
N TYR A 51 -7.98 -8.83 -3.18
CA TYR A 51 -7.45 -8.87 -1.82
C TYR A 51 -7.12 -7.46 -1.27
N PRO A 52 -7.42 -7.17 0.02
CA PRO A 52 -8.31 -7.91 0.91
C PRO A 52 -9.79 -7.55 0.67
N PRO A 53 -10.72 -8.53 0.60
CA PRO A 53 -12.16 -8.25 0.43
C PRO A 53 -12.92 -7.97 1.74
N GLU A 54 -12.28 -8.18 2.89
CA GLU A 54 -12.85 -7.93 4.23
C GLU A 54 -14.24 -8.58 4.44
N ASP A 55 -15.17 -7.89 5.11
CA ASP A 55 -16.52 -8.38 5.42
C ASP A 55 -17.37 -8.71 4.17
N LEU A 56 -16.92 -8.41 2.94
CA LEU A 56 -17.55 -8.98 1.73
C LEU A 56 -17.54 -10.51 1.75
N LEU A 57 -16.53 -11.12 2.40
CA LEU A 57 -16.42 -12.57 2.61
C LEU A 57 -17.60 -13.15 3.39
N LEU A 58 -18.26 -12.34 4.21
CA LEU A 58 -19.40 -12.75 5.03
C LEU A 58 -20.74 -12.64 4.27
N ARG A 59 -20.75 -12.07 3.06
CA ARG A 59 -21.98 -11.91 2.27
C ARG A 59 -22.37 -13.23 1.61
N PRO A 60 -23.62 -13.71 1.78
CA PRO A 60 -24.08 -14.95 1.13
C PRO A 60 -23.97 -14.94 -0.41
N SER A 61 -24.09 -13.76 -1.03
CA SER A 61 -23.95 -13.61 -2.48
C SER A 61 -22.55 -13.91 -3.01
N MET A 62 -21.52 -13.91 -2.16
CA MET A 62 -20.13 -14.24 -2.51
C MET A 62 -20.08 -15.63 -3.17
N GLU A 63 -20.73 -16.63 -2.55
CA GLU A 63 -20.71 -18.01 -3.04
C GLU A 63 -21.38 -18.15 -4.41
N THR A 64 -22.54 -17.53 -4.61
CA THR A 64 -23.25 -17.58 -5.91
C THR A 64 -22.42 -16.92 -7.01
N ARG A 65 -21.83 -15.76 -6.75
CA ARG A 65 -20.97 -15.05 -7.72
C ARG A 65 -19.72 -15.85 -8.09
N LEU A 66 -19.09 -16.48 -7.12
CA LEU A 66 -17.92 -17.32 -7.36
C LEU A 66 -18.27 -18.60 -8.10
N ARG A 67 -19.43 -19.20 -7.81
CA ARG A 67 -19.92 -20.36 -8.56
C ARG A 67 -20.10 -20.01 -10.04
N GLU A 68 -20.75 -18.89 -10.33
CA GLU A 68 -20.96 -18.39 -11.69
C GLU A 68 -19.64 -18.09 -12.40
N ALA A 69 -18.71 -17.39 -11.73
CA ALA A 69 -17.38 -17.11 -12.27
C ALA A 69 -16.58 -18.39 -12.55
N ARG A 70 -16.57 -19.35 -11.61
CA ARG A 70 -15.90 -20.65 -11.77
C ARG A 70 -16.50 -21.46 -12.92
N SER A 71 -17.82 -21.47 -13.08
CA SER A 71 -18.50 -22.12 -14.21
C SER A 71 -18.14 -21.44 -15.54
N ARG A 72 -18.07 -20.10 -15.54
CA ARG A 72 -17.68 -19.34 -16.73
C ARG A 72 -16.24 -19.61 -17.13
N MET A 73 -15.32 -19.59 -16.18
CA MET A 73 -13.91 -19.99 -16.40
C MET A 73 -13.84 -21.42 -16.95
N ALA A 74 -14.50 -22.39 -16.33
CA ALA A 74 -14.52 -23.77 -16.81
C ALA A 74 -15.00 -23.89 -18.27
N ALA A 75 -15.98 -23.08 -18.69
CA ALA A 75 -16.49 -23.09 -20.05
C ALA A 75 -15.60 -22.38 -21.07
N LYS A 76 -14.81 -21.39 -20.64
CA LYS A 76 -14.11 -20.45 -21.54
C LYS A 76 -12.58 -20.53 -21.49
N MET A 77 -12.02 -21.13 -20.45
CA MET A 77 -10.57 -21.21 -20.26
C MET A 77 -9.89 -21.97 -21.40
N SER A 78 -8.71 -21.51 -21.80
CA SER A 78 -7.89 -22.20 -22.79
C SER A 78 -7.65 -23.65 -22.38
N ARG A 79 -7.85 -24.57 -23.33
CA ARG A 79 -7.53 -25.99 -23.17
C ARG A 79 -6.02 -26.22 -23.15
N ASP A 80 -5.63 -27.35 -22.56
CA ASP A 80 -4.26 -27.84 -22.44
C ASP A 80 -3.33 -26.98 -21.57
N VAL A 81 -3.88 -26.04 -20.81
CA VAL A 81 -3.18 -25.23 -19.81
C VAL A 81 -3.77 -25.51 -18.44
N LEU A 82 -2.94 -25.83 -17.46
CA LEU A 82 -3.34 -25.93 -16.05
C LEU A 82 -3.39 -24.52 -15.44
N VAL A 83 -4.51 -24.14 -14.86
CA VAL A 83 -4.67 -22.85 -14.19
C VAL A 83 -4.75 -23.04 -12.69
N ILE A 84 -3.91 -22.36 -11.92
CA ILE A 84 -3.93 -22.33 -10.46
C ILE A 84 -4.36 -20.94 -10.02
N ILE A 85 -5.50 -20.80 -9.34
CA ILE A 85 -6.09 -19.50 -9.03
C ILE A 85 -6.71 -19.40 -7.64
N GLY A 86 -6.49 -18.26 -6.97
CA GLY A 86 -6.99 -17.98 -5.63
C GLY A 86 -8.44 -17.47 -5.60
N TYR A 87 -9.25 -17.94 -4.64
CA TYR A 87 -10.59 -17.44 -4.35
C TYR A 87 -11.08 -17.89 -2.96
N PRO A 88 -12.07 -17.20 -2.36
CA PRO A 88 -12.64 -17.67 -1.11
C PRO A 88 -13.69 -18.74 -1.39
N GLY A 89 -13.82 -19.76 -0.55
CA GLY A 89 -14.88 -20.75 -0.68
C GLY A 89 -15.49 -21.11 0.66
N ARG A 90 -16.57 -21.89 0.63
CA ARG A 90 -17.21 -22.40 1.84
C ARG A 90 -17.37 -23.91 1.77
N ARG A 91 -17.06 -24.58 2.88
CA ARG A 91 -17.28 -26.03 3.08
C ARG A 91 -17.94 -26.20 4.45
N GLU A 92 -19.06 -26.93 4.49
CA GLU A 92 -19.79 -27.21 5.74
C GLU A 92 -20.10 -25.96 6.61
N GLY A 93 -20.34 -24.82 5.96
CA GLY A 93 -20.62 -23.53 6.62
C GLY A 93 -19.40 -22.71 7.02
N LEU A 94 -18.20 -23.27 6.99
CA LEU A 94 -16.93 -22.58 7.25
C LEU A 94 -16.38 -21.95 5.97
N GLY A 95 -15.79 -20.76 6.09
CA GLY A 95 -15.06 -20.11 5.00
C GLY A 95 -13.62 -20.63 4.90
N TYR A 96 -13.05 -20.65 3.70
CA TYR A 96 -11.66 -20.99 3.45
C TYR A 96 -11.06 -20.05 2.40
N ASN A 97 -9.78 -19.74 2.56
CA ASN A 97 -8.95 -19.13 1.53
C ASN A 97 -8.39 -20.27 0.65
N LEU A 98 -8.82 -20.33 -0.61
CA LEU A 98 -8.60 -21.49 -1.47
C LEU A 98 -7.74 -21.15 -2.68
N ALA A 99 -6.96 -22.14 -3.12
CA ALA A 99 -6.33 -22.18 -4.44
C ALA A 99 -6.95 -23.34 -5.23
N GLY A 100 -7.71 -23.04 -6.27
CA GLY A 100 -8.33 -24.03 -7.14
C GLY A 100 -7.51 -24.28 -8.40
N LEU A 101 -7.49 -25.53 -8.84
CA LEU A 101 -6.79 -25.97 -10.03
C LEU A 101 -7.82 -26.32 -11.11
N LEU A 102 -7.77 -25.60 -12.23
CA LEU A 102 -8.67 -25.77 -13.38
C LEU A 102 -7.87 -26.31 -14.55
N TYR A 103 -8.27 -27.46 -15.09
CA TYR A 103 -7.66 -28.05 -16.27
C TYR A 103 -8.74 -28.60 -17.20
N ASN A 104 -8.67 -28.22 -18.49
CA ASN A 104 -9.61 -28.70 -19.51
C ASN A 104 -11.09 -28.60 -19.10
N GLY A 105 -11.46 -27.49 -18.46
CA GLY A 105 -12.83 -27.20 -18.03
C GLY A 105 -13.28 -27.93 -16.77
N GLU A 106 -12.38 -28.63 -16.08
CA GLU A 106 -12.68 -29.34 -14.84
C GLU A 106 -11.83 -28.80 -13.69
N TRP A 107 -12.46 -28.59 -12.53
CA TRP A 107 -11.74 -28.23 -11.30
C TRP A 107 -11.15 -29.50 -10.69
N VAL A 108 -9.87 -29.76 -10.96
CA VAL A 108 -9.18 -31.03 -10.67
C VAL A 108 -8.55 -31.08 -9.28
N GLY A 109 -8.51 -29.96 -8.56
CA GLY A 109 -7.97 -29.88 -7.19
C GLY A 109 -8.31 -28.56 -6.51
N GLU A 110 -8.26 -28.54 -5.18
CA GLU A 110 -8.54 -27.35 -4.38
C GLU A 110 -7.78 -27.42 -3.05
N TYR A 111 -6.82 -26.51 -2.86
CA TYR A 111 -6.03 -26.37 -1.63
C TYR A 111 -6.66 -25.31 -0.72
N ALA A 112 -6.56 -25.47 0.60
CA ALA A 112 -7.01 -24.49 1.58
C ALA A 112 -5.81 -24.02 2.42
N LYS A 113 -5.63 -22.69 2.55
CA LYS A 113 -4.54 -22.06 3.32
C LYS A 113 -4.50 -22.61 4.74
N GLN A 114 -3.32 -22.99 5.21
CA GLN A 114 -3.16 -23.65 6.52
C GLN A 114 -2.80 -22.63 7.60
N VAL A 115 -1.94 -21.68 7.26
CA VAL A 115 -1.49 -20.63 8.18
C VAL A 115 -2.31 -19.36 7.92
N LEU A 116 -3.16 -19.00 8.87
CA LEU A 116 -4.01 -17.82 8.77
C LEU A 116 -3.41 -16.66 9.59
N PRO A 117 -2.82 -15.63 8.95
CA PRO A 117 -2.27 -14.49 9.64
C PRO A 117 -3.39 -13.71 10.33
N ASN A 118 -3.13 -13.32 11.58
CA ASN A 118 -4.08 -12.56 12.41
C ASN A 118 -3.35 -11.51 13.26
N TYR A 119 -2.41 -10.82 12.62
CA TYR A 119 -1.59 -9.75 13.17
C TYR A 119 -1.51 -8.62 12.14
N GLN A 120 -1.14 -7.42 12.60
CA GLN A 120 -0.97 -6.25 11.75
C GLN A 120 -2.24 -5.96 10.90
N VAL A 121 -2.11 -5.96 9.57
CA VAL A 121 -3.18 -5.69 8.61
C VAL A 121 -4.09 -6.89 8.35
N PHE A 122 -3.73 -8.08 8.87
CA PHE A 122 -4.45 -9.32 8.61
C PHE A 122 -5.36 -9.70 9.78
N ASP A 123 -6.61 -10.04 9.47
CA ASP A 123 -7.59 -10.61 10.40
C ASP A 123 -8.22 -11.89 9.79
N GLU A 124 -7.42 -12.76 9.17
CA GLU A 124 -7.97 -13.88 8.36
C GLU A 124 -8.77 -14.89 9.19
N ARG A 125 -8.46 -15.06 10.48
CA ARG A 125 -9.21 -15.95 11.37
C ARG A 125 -10.64 -15.47 11.65
N ARG A 126 -10.97 -14.21 11.31
CA ARG A 126 -12.35 -13.72 11.29
C ARG A 126 -13.18 -14.38 10.18
N TYR A 127 -12.55 -14.68 9.05
CA TYR A 127 -13.24 -15.06 7.82
C TYR A 127 -13.07 -16.53 7.45
N PHE A 128 -11.92 -17.11 7.79
CA PHE A 128 -11.50 -18.41 7.30
C PHE A 128 -11.17 -19.38 8.43
N ALA A 129 -11.43 -20.65 8.17
CA ALA A 129 -10.92 -21.79 8.90
C ALA A 129 -9.62 -22.30 8.25
N THR A 130 -8.77 -22.91 9.06
CA THR A 130 -7.49 -23.50 8.64
C THR A 130 -7.69 -24.74 7.78
N GLY A 131 -6.94 -24.86 6.69
CA GLY A 131 -6.80 -26.10 5.93
C GLY A 131 -5.93 -27.13 6.65
N GLU A 132 -6.12 -28.41 6.35
CA GLU A 132 -5.41 -29.51 7.04
C GLU A 132 -4.65 -30.46 6.09
N GLN A 133 -4.75 -30.24 4.78
CA GLN A 133 -4.26 -31.16 3.75
C GLN A 133 -3.32 -30.46 2.79
N SER A 134 -2.20 -31.11 2.48
CA SER A 134 -1.34 -30.72 1.36
C SER A 134 -1.98 -31.11 0.03
N LEU A 135 -1.76 -30.30 -1.00
CA LEU A 135 -2.19 -30.61 -2.37
C LEU A 135 -0.96 -30.74 -3.28
N VAL A 136 -0.85 -31.90 -3.93
CA VAL A 136 0.13 -32.15 -5.00
C VAL A 136 -0.62 -32.65 -6.23
N LEU A 137 -0.45 -31.98 -7.36
CA LEU A 137 -1.04 -32.36 -8.65
C LEU A 137 0.06 -32.65 -9.68
N GLU A 138 -0.03 -33.79 -10.35
CA GLU A 138 0.87 -34.09 -11.48
C GLU A 138 0.35 -33.45 -12.77
N HIS A 139 1.22 -32.70 -13.46
CA HIS A 139 0.96 -32.13 -14.77
C HIS A 139 2.22 -32.19 -15.63
N LYS A 140 2.10 -32.78 -16.83
CA LYS A 140 3.22 -33.00 -17.76
C LYS A 140 4.47 -33.64 -17.11
N GLY A 141 4.27 -34.56 -16.16
CA GLY A 141 5.34 -35.26 -15.46
C GLY A 141 5.97 -34.49 -14.29
N ALA A 142 5.54 -33.25 -14.02
CA ALA A 142 5.92 -32.50 -12.82
C ALA A 142 4.84 -32.57 -11.75
N LYS A 143 5.22 -32.83 -10.50
CA LYS A 143 4.32 -32.79 -9.35
C LYS A 143 4.36 -31.40 -8.69
N LEU A 144 3.27 -30.66 -8.83
CA LEU A 144 3.13 -29.30 -8.32
C LEU A 144 2.54 -29.31 -6.91
N GLY A 145 3.32 -28.89 -5.93
CA GLY A 145 2.85 -28.62 -4.57
C GLY A 145 2.27 -27.22 -4.46
N VAL A 146 1.07 -27.07 -3.90
CA VAL A 146 0.38 -25.77 -3.82
C VAL A 146 0.32 -25.26 -2.38
N LEU A 147 0.69 -23.99 -2.20
CA LEU A 147 0.64 -23.25 -0.94
C LEU A 147 0.00 -21.86 -1.16
N ILE A 148 -0.36 -21.18 -0.07
CA ILE A 148 -0.86 -19.81 -0.12
C ILE A 148 -0.12 -18.95 0.92
N CYS A 149 0.63 -17.96 0.44
CA CYS A 149 1.14 -16.82 1.21
C CYS A 149 1.81 -17.19 2.54
N GLU A 150 1.12 -16.93 3.66
CA GLU A 150 1.61 -17.18 5.03
C GLU A 150 2.07 -18.62 5.29
N ASP A 151 1.61 -19.59 4.49
CA ASP A 151 2.09 -20.97 4.53
C ASP A 151 3.63 -21.07 4.34
N LEU A 152 4.22 -20.17 3.54
CA LEU A 152 5.67 -20.09 3.37
C LEU A 152 6.41 -19.65 4.64
N TRP A 153 5.77 -18.83 5.47
CA TRP A 153 6.44 -18.21 6.62
C TRP A 153 6.58 -19.21 7.79
N ASP A 154 5.60 -20.09 7.99
CA ASP A 154 5.60 -21.12 9.05
C ASP A 154 6.52 -22.32 8.75
N GLY A 155 6.81 -22.59 7.47
CA GLY A 155 7.70 -23.67 7.02
C GLY A 155 7.14 -25.09 7.21
N ALA A 156 6.22 -25.34 8.15
CA ALA A 156 5.57 -26.65 8.29
C ALA A 156 4.77 -27.05 7.05
N PRO A 157 3.94 -26.18 6.43
CA PRO A 157 3.25 -26.51 5.18
C PRO A 157 4.22 -26.80 4.03
N VAL A 158 5.36 -26.08 3.99
CA VAL A 158 6.41 -26.26 2.97
C VAL A 158 7.05 -27.65 3.07
N ARG A 159 7.39 -28.11 4.28
CA ARG A 159 7.87 -29.47 4.50
C ARG A 159 6.81 -30.52 4.19
N ALA A 160 5.56 -30.28 4.58
CA ALA A 160 4.46 -31.21 4.34
C ALA A 160 4.18 -31.43 2.85
N VAL A 161 4.24 -30.38 2.03
CA VAL A 161 4.03 -30.51 0.57
C VAL A 161 5.20 -31.23 -0.12
N ARG A 162 6.44 -31.04 0.36
CA ARG A 162 7.59 -31.85 -0.06
C ARG A 162 7.38 -33.33 0.29
N ASP A 163 6.98 -33.62 1.52
CA ASP A 163 6.79 -35.00 2.00
C ASP A 163 5.63 -35.71 1.28
N ALA A 164 4.67 -34.94 0.76
CA ALA A 164 3.62 -35.42 -0.15
C ALA A 164 4.14 -35.72 -1.58
N GLY A 165 5.41 -35.46 -1.87
CA GLY A 165 6.09 -35.81 -3.11
C GLY A 165 6.05 -34.74 -4.19
N ALA A 166 5.99 -33.46 -3.83
CA ALA A 166 6.12 -32.36 -4.79
C ALA A 166 7.52 -32.29 -5.42
N ASP A 167 7.58 -31.94 -6.70
CA ASP A 167 8.80 -31.62 -7.43
C ASP A 167 9.04 -30.11 -7.53
N ILE A 168 7.96 -29.33 -7.64
CA ILE A 168 7.98 -27.86 -7.72
C ILE A 168 6.92 -27.35 -6.75
N VAL A 169 7.27 -26.37 -5.92
CA VAL A 169 6.32 -25.75 -5.01
C VAL A 169 5.87 -24.39 -5.56
N VAL A 170 4.57 -24.19 -5.64
CA VAL A 170 3.91 -22.99 -6.15
C VAL A 170 3.14 -22.34 -5.01
N THR A 171 3.32 -21.04 -4.82
CA THR A 171 2.62 -20.26 -3.80
C THR A 171 1.95 -19.03 -4.39
N LEU A 172 0.69 -18.85 -4.01
CA LEU A 172 -0.17 -17.73 -4.39
C LEU A 172 -0.14 -16.72 -3.25
N ASN A 173 0.12 -15.45 -3.54
CA ASN A 173 0.37 -14.45 -2.51
C ASN A 173 -0.36 -13.15 -2.80
N ALA A 174 -0.88 -12.53 -1.74
CA ALA A 174 -1.24 -11.12 -1.70
C ALA A 174 -0.45 -10.48 -0.55
N SER A 175 0.87 -10.41 -0.72
CA SER A 175 1.77 -9.86 0.28
C SER A 175 1.87 -8.35 0.11
N PRO A 176 1.40 -7.53 1.07
CA PRO A 176 1.45 -6.09 0.97
C PRO A 176 2.89 -5.58 1.10
N TYR A 177 3.15 -4.44 0.48
CA TYR A 177 4.41 -3.74 0.55
C TYR A 177 4.62 -3.12 1.95
N HIS A 178 5.88 -3.16 2.36
CA HIS A 178 6.52 -2.11 3.15
C HIS A 178 7.97 -2.04 2.67
N GLN A 179 8.70 -0.99 3.05
CA GLN A 179 10.02 -0.68 2.50
C GLN A 179 11.00 -1.87 2.42
N ASP A 180 11.11 -2.68 3.47
CA ASP A 180 12.02 -3.83 3.50
C ASP A 180 11.45 -5.14 2.92
N LYS A 181 10.14 -5.18 2.63
CA LYS A 181 9.44 -6.43 2.31
C LYS A 181 9.94 -7.14 1.04
N PRO A 182 10.28 -6.44 -0.08
CA PRO A 182 10.81 -7.10 -1.27
C PRO A 182 12.04 -7.97 -0.95
N ALA A 183 13.01 -7.41 -0.22
CA ALA A 183 14.22 -8.13 0.16
C ALA A 183 13.96 -9.25 1.18
N GLU A 184 13.01 -9.05 2.10
CA GLU A 184 12.58 -10.11 3.03
C GLU A 184 11.97 -11.31 2.32
N ARG A 185 11.13 -11.08 1.29
CA ARG A 185 10.51 -12.16 0.52
C ARG A 185 11.55 -12.98 -0.23
N LEU A 186 12.52 -12.34 -0.90
CA LEU A 186 13.59 -13.06 -1.59
C LEU A 186 14.36 -13.95 -0.60
N ARG A 187 14.81 -13.40 0.54
CA ARG A 187 15.49 -14.20 1.58
C ARG A 187 14.66 -15.37 2.10
N LEU A 188 13.34 -15.17 2.27
CA LEU A 188 12.43 -16.25 2.67
C LEU A 188 12.38 -17.37 1.62
N LEU A 189 12.28 -17.01 0.33
CA LEU A 189 12.26 -17.99 -0.76
C LEU A 189 13.56 -18.77 -0.83
N GLU A 190 14.72 -18.11 -0.75
CA GLU A 190 16.03 -18.76 -0.71
C GLU A 190 16.11 -19.77 0.44
N GLN A 191 15.71 -19.35 1.65
CA GLN A 191 15.71 -20.19 2.84
C GLN A 191 14.79 -21.41 2.69
N ARG A 192 13.55 -21.20 2.20
CA ARG A 192 12.56 -22.27 2.08
C ARG A 192 12.91 -23.26 0.98
N ALA A 193 13.41 -22.79 -0.16
CA ALA A 193 13.83 -23.68 -1.24
C ALA A 193 14.99 -24.57 -0.81
N ALA A 194 16.01 -24.00 -0.15
CA ALA A 194 17.13 -24.76 0.40
C ALA A 194 16.68 -25.77 1.46
N GLU A 195 15.71 -25.40 2.31
CA GLU A 195 15.16 -26.27 3.37
C GLU A 195 14.49 -27.54 2.81
N VAL A 196 13.73 -27.42 1.73
CA VAL A 196 13.06 -28.57 1.11
C VAL A 196 13.81 -29.17 -0.06
N SER A 197 14.87 -28.52 -0.54
CA SER A 197 15.62 -28.89 -1.74
C SER A 197 14.71 -29.01 -2.98
N LEU A 198 13.74 -28.10 -3.11
CA LEU A 198 12.81 -28.01 -4.23
C LEU A 198 12.76 -26.57 -4.76
N PRO A 199 12.61 -26.36 -6.07
CA PRO A 199 12.35 -25.02 -6.60
C PRO A 199 11.01 -24.47 -6.09
N LEU A 200 10.98 -23.15 -5.88
CA LEU A 200 9.80 -22.40 -5.46
C LEU A 200 9.41 -21.39 -6.52
N VAL A 201 8.12 -21.30 -6.81
CA VAL A 201 7.52 -20.24 -7.65
C VAL A 201 6.55 -19.43 -6.79
N TYR A 202 6.86 -18.16 -6.60
CA TYR A 202 6.15 -17.18 -5.80
C TYR A 202 5.41 -16.20 -6.71
N VAL A 203 4.08 -16.23 -6.70
CA VAL A 203 3.26 -15.30 -7.50
C VAL A 203 2.55 -14.32 -6.57
N ASN A 204 2.86 -13.03 -6.70
CA ASN A 204 2.26 -11.99 -5.89
C ASN A 204 1.28 -11.14 -6.70
N THR A 205 0.26 -10.62 -6.02
CA THR A 205 -0.58 -9.57 -6.58
C THR A 205 0.19 -8.25 -6.70
N ILE A 206 -0.35 -7.34 -7.48
CA ILE A 206 0.18 -5.98 -7.66
C ILE A 206 -0.98 -4.97 -7.62
N GLY A 207 -0.71 -3.71 -7.28
CA GLY A 207 -1.67 -2.61 -7.29
C GLY A 207 -2.05 -2.11 -5.89
N GLY A 208 -2.80 -1.01 -5.82
CA GLY A 208 -3.33 -0.42 -4.59
C GLY A 208 -4.74 -0.90 -4.27
N GLN A 209 -4.99 -1.18 -2.99
CA GLN A 209 -6.31 -1.46 -2.42
C GLN A 209 -6.44 -0.76 -1.06
N ASP A 210 -7.26 0.29 -1.02
CA ASP A 210 -7.43 1.16 0.15
C ASP A 210 -6.08 1.66 0.71
N GLU A 211 -5.69 1.24 1.92
CA GLU A 211 -4.40 1.62 2.51
C GLU A 211 -3.22 0.78 2.02
N LEU A 212 -3.48 -0.41 1.50
CA LEU A 212 -2.43 -1.35 1.10
C LEU A 212 -2.02 -1.11 -0.34
N VAL A 213 -0.74 -1.31 -0.59
CA VAL A 213 -0.18 -1.40 -1.94
C VAL A 213 0.59 -2.71 -2.06
N PHE A 214 0.48 -3.33 -3.22
CA PHE A 214 1.14 -4.57 -3.56
C PHE A 214 2.10 -4.28 -4.69
N ASP A 215 3.36 -4.65 -4.48
CA ASP A 215 4.50 -4.29 -5.32
C ASP A 215 4.76 -5.32 -6.45
N GLY A 216 4.05 -6.44 -6.45
CA GLY A 216 4.38 -7.56 -7.33
C GLY A 216 5.64 -8.27 -6.84
N GLY A 217 6.70 -8.25 -7.67
CA GLY A 217 7.95 -8.94 -7.38
C GLY A 217 7.79 -10.46 -7.33
N SER A 218 6.94 -11.02 -8.20
CA SER A 218 6.81 -12.48 -8.35
C SER A 218 8.17 -13.08 -8.72
N ALA A 219 8.52 -14.22 -8.15
CA ALA A 219 9.89 -14.73 -8.26
C ALA A 219 9.95 -16.26 -8.34
N CYS A 220 11.02 -16.78 -8.91
CA CYS A 220 11.37 -18.19 -8.88
C CYS A 220 12.79 -18.39 -8.39
N VAL A 221 12.95 -19.32 -7.44
CA VAL A 221 14.26 -19.80 -6.97
C VAL A 221 14.40 -21.29 -7.28
N ASP A 222 15.63 -21.74 -7.51
CA ASP A 222 15.93 -23.16 -7.69
C ASP A 222 15.98 -23.92 -6.36
N ALA A 223 16.22 -25.24 -6.42
CA ALA A 223 16.32 -26.11 -5.24
C ALA A 223 17.47 -25.77 -4.27
N GLY A 224 18.49 -25.04 -4.74
CA GLY A 224 19.58 -24.53 -3.91
C GLY A 224 19.26 -23.18 -3.25
N GLY A 225 18.11 -22.59 -3.58
CA GLY A 225 17.74 -21.25 -3.16
C GLY A 225 18.38 -20.15 -4.01
N GLN A 226 18.92 -20.44 -5.19
CA GLN A 226 19.41 -19.39 -6.08
C GLN A 226 18.22 -18.77 -6.84
N VAL A 227 18.13 -17.44 -6.85
CA VAL A 227 17.16 -16.71 -7.66
C VAL A 227 17.40 -16.97 -9.15
N ARG A 228 16.34 -17.35 -9.88
CA ARG A 228 16.38 -17.64 -11.32
C ARG A 228 15.51 -16.69 -12.14
N VAL A 229 14.43 -16.20 -11.57
CA VAL A 229 13.53 -15.21 -12.19
C VAL A 229 13.00 -14.27 -11.11
N VAL A 230 12.95 -12.97 -11.39
CA VAL A 230 12.23 -11.96 -10.60
C VAL A 230 11.48 -11.06 -11.58
N ALA A 231 10.17 -11.03 -11.44
CA ALA A 231 9.28 -10.16 -12.20
C ALA A 231 9.52 -8.69 -11.81
N PRO A 232 9.34 -7.75 -12.75
CA PRO A 232 9.34 -6.32 -12.47
C PRO A 232 8.49 -5.93 -11.26
N TYR A 233 9.00 -5.03 -10.43
CA TYR A 233 8.20 -4.37 -9.39
C TYR A 233 7.31 -3.29 -10.02
N TRP A 234 6.14 -3.04 -9.43
CA TRP A 234 5.21 -1.98 -9.86
C TRP A 234 4.73 -2.04 -11.33
N GLN A 235 4.94 -3.18 -12.00
CA GLN A 235 4.44 -3.45 -13.34
C GLN A 235 3.66 -4.78 -13.38
N ALA A 236 2.41 -4.70 -13.85
CA ALA A 236 1.60 -5.90 -14.08
C ALA A 236 2.02 -6.59 -15.37
N GLY A 237 1.96 -7.93 -15.40
CA GLY A 237 2.28 -8.70 -16.59
C GLY A 237 2.32 -10.21 -16.37
N LEU A 238 2.68 -10.91 -17.44
CA LEU A 238 2.79 -12.37 -17.49
C LEU A 238 4.28 -12.73 -17.57
N MET A 239 4.77 -13.49 -16.59
CA MET A 239 6.20 -13.72 -16.40
C MET A 239 6.49 -15.22 -16.53
N PRO A 240 7.02 -15.70 -17.67
CA PRO A 240 7.29 -17.11 -17.88
C PRO A 240 8.52 -17.59 -17.09
N VAL A 241 8.42 -18.80 -16.56
CA VAL A 241 9.51 -19.56 -15.96
C VAL A 241 9.57 -20.89 -16.69
N GLN A 242 10.69 -21.14 -17.38
CA GLN A 242 10.93 -22.42 -18.05
C GLN A 242 11.59 -23.38 -17.07
N PHE A 243 11.09 -24.61 -17.04
CA PHE A 243 11.67 -25.71 -16.28
C PHE A 243 12.14 -26.81 -17.23
N VAL A 244 13.30 -27.37 -16.92
CA VAL A 244 13.86 -28.52 -17.62
C VAL A 244 14.04 -29.67 -16.64
N GLN A 245 13.79 -30.89 -17.11
CA GLN A 245 14.05 -32.08 -16.32
C GLN A 245 15.51 -32.53 -16.46
N GLU A 246 16.28 -32.43 -15.37
CA GLU A 246 17.69 -32.80 -15.28
C GLU A 246 17.91 -33.81 -14.15
N ASN A 247 18.55 -34.94 -14.45
CA ASN A 247 18.87 -36.00 -13.47
C ASN A 247 17.66 -36.48 -12.63
N GLY A 248 16.44 -36.41 -13.19
CA GLY A 248 15.21 -36.79 -12.50
C GLY A 248 14.60 -35.72 -11.60
N ALA A 249 15.14 -34.50 -11.58
CA ALA A 249 14.60 -33.34 -10.89
C ALA A 249 14.20 -32.24 -11.89
N TRP A 250 13.26 -31.39 -11.49
CA TRP A 250 12.87 -30.21 -12.27
C TRP A 250 13.71 -29.01 -11.83
N ALA A 251 14.37 -28.36 -12.77
CA ALA A 251 15.22 -27.20 -12.51
C ALA A 251 14.71 -25.98 -13.31
N PRO A 252 14.53 -24.80 -12.68
CA PRO A 252 14.20 -23.59 -13.39
C PRO A 252 15.41 -23.07 -14.19
N VAL A 253 15.16 -22.78 -15.46
CA VAL A 253 16.10 -22.08 -16.35
C VAL A 253 16.19 -20.62 -15.92
N GLU A 254 17.38 -20.03 -16.08
CA GLU A 254 17.59 -18.60 -15.82
C GLU A 254 16.72 -17.76 -16.76
N GLY A 255 15.99 -16.80 -16.20
CA GLY A 255 15.21 -15.82 -16.95
C GLY A 255 15.56 -14.40 -16.53
N GLU A 256 14.61 -13.49 -16.70
CA GLU A 256 14.77 -12.10 -16.29
C GLU A 256 14.76 -11.99 -14.76
N ILE A 257 15.72 -11.24 -14.22
CA ILE A 257 15.85 -10.98 -12.79
C ILE A 257 15.83 -9.47 -12.61
N GLU A 258 14.67 -8.93 -12.23
CA GLU A 258 14.54 -7.53 -11.83
C GLU A 258 15.41 -7.25 -10.59
N PRO A 259 16.30 -6.25 -10.61
CA PRO A 259 17.03 -5.84 -9.42
C PRO A 259 16.09 -5.23 -8.38
N LEU A 260 16.51 -5.27 -7.11
CA LEU A 260 15.84 -4.47 -6.10
C LEU A 260 16.05 -2.99 -6.41
N GLU A 261 14.96 -2.23 -6.43
CA GLU A 261 14.96 -0.78 -6.61
C GLU A 261 15.70 -0.06 -5.47
N GLU A 262 16.13 1.16 -5.74
CA GLU A 262 16.58 2.05 -4.67
C GLU A 262 15.44 2.31 -3.67
N PRO A 263 15.74 2.45 -2.36
CA PRO A 263 14.69 2.65 -1.35
C PRO A 263 13.75 3.83 -1.63
N GLU A 264 14.29 4.92 -2.20
CA GLU A 264 13.52 6.09 -2.62
C GLU A 264 12.59 5.80 -3.81
N GLU A 265 13.09 5.09 -4.82
CA GLU A 265 12.31 4.71 -6.01
C GLU A 265 11.16 3.80 -5.60
N SER A 266 11.46 2.74 -4.86
CA SER A 266 10.46 1.77 -4.40
C SER A 266 9.37 2.44 -3.57
N LEU A 267 9.76 3.31 -2.63
CA LEU A 267 8.79 4.05 -1.83
C LEU A 267 7.97 5.00 -2.71
N TYR A 268 8.57 5.75 -3.62
CA TYR A 268 7.84 6.67 -4.50
C TYR A 268 6.85 5.93 -5.40
N CYS A 269 7.25 4.81 -5.99
CA CYS A 269 6.38 3.94 -6.81
C CYS A 269 5.19 3.40 -6.00
N ALA A 270 5.38 3.06 -4.72
CA ALA A 270 4.31 2.67 -3.82
C ALA A 270 3.27 3.78 -3.64
N LEU A 271 3.73 5.02 -3.42
CA LEU A 271 2.85 6.19 -3.25
C LEU A 271 2.08 6.52 -4.54
N VAL A 272 2.78 6.50 -5.68
CA VAL A 272 2.18 6.72 -7.01
C VAL A 272 1.12 5.66 -7.31
N SER A 273 1.42 4.38 -7.06
CA SER A 273 0.50 3.26 -7.28
C SER A 273 -0.74 3.37 -6.39
N GLY A 274 -0.56 3.69 -5.11
CA GLY A 274 -1.66 3.90 -4.17
C GLY A 274 -2.61 5.02 -4.60
N VAL A 275 -2.08 6.18 -5.00
CA VAL A 275 -2.90 7.31 -5.49
C VAL A 275 -3.60 6.94 -6.80
N ARG A 276 -2.88 6.37 -7.77
CA ARG A 276 -3.42 5.99 -9.08
C ARG A 276 -4.60 5.05 -8.93
N ASP A 277 -4.43 4.01 -8.14
CA ASP A 277 -5.42 2.95 -8.03
C ASP A 277 -6.60 3.37 -7.18
N TYR A 278 -6.39 4.10 -6.08
CA TYR A 278 -7.50 4.60 -5.28
C TYR A 278 -8.42 5.52 -6.09
N VAL A 279 -7.83 6.42 -6.90
CA VAL A 279 -8.59 7.34 -7.78
C VAL A 279 -9.34 6.57 -8.86
N ASN A 280 -8.63 5.71 -9.61
CA ASN A 280 -9.21 5.04 -10.78
C ASN A 280 -10.21 3.95 -10.39
N LYS A 281 -9.91 3.13 -9.38
CA LYS A 281 -10.80 2.04 -8.92
C LYS A 281 -12.05 2.57 -8.22
N SER A 282 -11.98 3.76 -7.62
CA SER A 282 -13.15 4.45 -7.05
C SER A 282 -13.96 5.24 -8.09
N GLY A 283 -13.45 5.39 -9.32
CA GLY A 283 -14.14 6.11 -10.41
C GLY A 283 -14.09 7.64 -10.31
N PHE A 284 -13.06 8.21 -9.66
CA PHE A 284 -12.86 9.66 -9.63
C PHE A 284 -12.24 10.19 -10.93
N GLU A 285 -12.71 11.35 -11.39
CA GLU A 285 -12.21 11.98 -12.62
C GLU A 285 -10.79 12.55 -12.46
N GLY A 286 -10.36 12.80 -11.22
CA GLY A 286 -9.05 13.35 -10.89
C GLY A 286 -8.97 13.75 -9.43
N VAL A 287 -8.00 14.61 -9.10
CA VAL A 287 -7.75 15.07 -7.73
C VAL A 287 -7.68 16.59 -7.64
N VAL A 288 -7.99 17.10 -6.46
CA VAL A 288 -7.74 18.49 -6.05
C VAL A 288 -6.93 18.49 -4.75
N LEU A 289 -5.96 19.38 -4.62
CA LEU A 289 -5.21 19.56 -3.38
C LEU A 289 -4.90 21.04 -3.09
N GLY A 290 -4.74 21.34 -1.81
CA GLY A 290 -4.20 22.63 -1.38
C GLY A 290 -2.69 22.67 -1.58
N LEU A 291 -2.19 23.65 -2.33
CA LEU A 291 -0.76 23.84 -2.58
C LEU A 291 -0.27 25.02 -1.74
N SER A 292 0.40 24.72 -0.61
CA SER A 292 0.82 25.75 0.36
C SER A 292 2.16 26.42 0.02
N GLY A 293 2.91 25.85 -0.94
CA GLY A 293 4.32 26.18 -1.15
C GLY A 293 5.27 25.43 -0.19
N GLY A 294 4.72 24.65 0.75
CA GLY A 294 5.48 23.76 1.63
C GLY A 294 5.77 22.40 0.99
N ILE A 295 6.79 21.71 1.50
CA ILE A 295 7.34 20.51 0.90
C ILE A 295 6.35 19.33 0.82
N ASP A 296 5.46 19.16 1.79
CA ASP A 296 4.54 18.01 1.79
C ASP A 296 3.49 18.14 0.68
N SER A 297 2.93 19.34 0.51
CA SER A 297 2.01 19.64 -0.59
C SER A 297 2.71 19.58 -1.95
N ALA A 298 3.98 19.99 -2.00
CA ALA A 298 4.78 19.94 -3.21
C ALA A 298 5.09 18.49 -3.64
N LEU A 299 5.49 17.63 -2.71
CA LEU A 299 5.70 16.21 -3.00
C LEU A 299 4.39 15.51 -3.36
N THR A 300 3.30 15.81 -2.64
CA THR A 300 1.97 15.27 -2.95
C THR A 300 1.53 15.65 -4.37
N LEU A 301 1.80 16.89 -4.81
CA LEU A 301 1.51 17.34 -6.17
C LEU A 301 2.31 16.53 -7.21
N ALA A 302 3.60 16.31 -6.99
CA ALA A 302 4.44 15.52 -7.90
C ALA A 302 3.93 14.07 -8.01
N ILE A 303 3.61 13.43 -6.88
CA ILE A 303 3.04 12.08 -6.83
C ILE A 303 1.71 12.03 -7.61
N ALA A 304 0.82 13.00 -7.40
CA ALA A 304 -0.46 13.06 -8.09
C ALA A 304 -0.32 13.19 -9.61
N VAL A 305 0.63 14.00 -10.08
CA VAL A 305 0.94 14.16 -11.51
C VAL A 305 1.48 12.87 -12.11
N ASP A 306 2.42 12.20 -11.44
CA ASP A 306 2.99 10.94 -11.95
C ASP A 306 1.97 9.78 -11.89
N ALA A 307 1.00 9.86 -10.97
CA ALA A 307 -0.07 8.87 -10.85
C ALA A 307 -1.14 9.01 -11.94
N LEU A 308 -1.57 10.23 -12.26
CA LEU A 308 -2.79 10.49 -13.03
C LEU A 308 -2.59 11.31 -14.31
N GLY A 309 -1.41 11.89 -14.48
CA GLY A 309 -1.14 12.92 -15.48
C GLY A 309 -1.66 14.30 -15.05
N PRO A 310 -1.02 15.39 -15.52
CA PRO A 310 -1.29 16.73 -15.02
C PRO A 310 -2.72 17.24 -15.29
N GLN A 311 -3.40 16.69 -16.31
CA GLN A 311 -4.73 17.13 -16.71
C GLN A 311 -5.85 16.68 -15.76
N ARG A 312 -5.54 15.73 -14.87
CA ARG A 312 -6.45 15.22 -13.84
C ARG A 312 -6.07 15.75 -12.45
N VAL A 313 -5.20 16.75 -12.37
CA VAL A 313 -4.68 17.30 -11.11
C VAL A 313 -4.97 18.80 -11.03
N HIS A 314 -5.67 19.21 -9.97
CA HIS A 314 -5.99 20.60 -9.68
C HIS A 314 -5.30 21.05 -8.39
N ALA A 315 -4.47 22.07 -8.48
CA ALA A 315 -3.80 22.71 -7.35
C ALA A 315 -4.49 24.03 -6.99
N VAL A 316 -4.75 24.24 -5.70
CA VAL A 316 -5.41 25.44 -5.18
C VAL A 316 -4.52 26.09 -4.12
N MET A 317 -4.06 27.31 -4.39
CA MET A 317 -3.39 28.13 -3.37
C MET A 317 -4.44 28.97 -2.64
N MET A 318 -4.43 28.92 -1.30
CA MET A 318 -5.45 29.54 -0.45
C MET A 318 -4.80 30.49 0.57
N PRO A 319 -4.31 31.66 0.12
CA PRO A 319 -3.51 32.55 0.95
C PRO A 319 -4.37 33.28 1.99
N TYR A 320 -3.71 33.66 3.08
CA TYR A 320 -4.21 34.56 4.11
C TYR A 320 -3.17 35.66 4.41
N ARG A 321 -3.45 36.54 5.38
CA ARG A 321 -2.63 37.71 5.75
C ARG A 321 -1.17 37.39 6.10
N TYR A 322 -0.89 36.18 6.59
CA TYR A 322 0.46 35.75 7.01
C TYR A 322 1.18 34.89 5.97
N THR A 323 0.53 34.59 4.85
CA THR A 323 1.13 33.77 3.79
C THR A 323 2.25 34.56 3.10
N ALA A 324 3.45 33.99 3.08
CA ALA A 324 4.60 34.68 2.49
C ALA A 324 4.49 34.76 0.96
N ASP A 325 4.96 35.87 0.37
CA ASP A 325 5.01 36.02 -1.10
C ASP A 325 5.78 34.88 -1.76
N MET A 326 6.89 34.45 -1.15
CA MET A 326 7.68 33.32 -1.64
C MET A 326 6.90 32.01 -1.70
N SER A 327 5.99 31.75 -0.76
CA SER A 327 5.17 30.54 -0.75
C SER A 327 4.16 30.55 -1.90
N GLN A 328 3.63 31.71 -2.27
CA GLN A 328 2.79 31.89 -3.45
C GLN A 328 3.58 31.72 -4.76
N GLU A 329 4.78 32.31 -4.84
CA GLU A 329 5.69 32.16 -5.97
C GLU A 329 6.09 30.70 -6.20
N ASP A 330 6.50 30.00 -5.13
CA ASP A 330 6.94 28.61 -5.19
C ASP A 330 5.79 27.68 -5.61
N ALA A 331 4.59 27.88 -5.08
CA ALA A 331 3.39 27.13 -5.49
C ALA A 331 3.05 27.34 -6.98
N ALA A 332 3.06 28.60 -7.43
CA ALA A 332 2.77 28.93 -8.83
C ALA A 332 3.85 28.37 -9.78
N GLU A 333 5.12 28.46 -9.39
CA GLU A 333 6.23 27.91 -10.17
C GLU A 333 6.14 26.39 -10.29
N GLN A 334 5.86 25.70 -9.18
CA GLN A 334 5.69 24.25 -9.22
C GLN A 334 4.53 23.83 -10.14
N ALA A 335 3.39 24.51 -10.03
CA ALA A 335 2.25 24.21 -10.85
C ALA A 335 2.54 24.42 -12.35
N ARG A 336 3.32 25.45 -12.69
CA ARG A 336 3.80 25.73 -14.05
C ARG A 336 4.76 24.65 -14.54
N LEU A 337 5.70 24.21 -13.70
CA LEU A 337 6.67 23.15 -14.04
C LEU A 337 5.96 21.83 -14.37
N LEU A 338 4.95 21.46 -13.58
CA LEU A 338 4.21 20.22 -13.74
C LEU A 338 3.02 20.33 -14.71
N GLY A 339 2.69 21.54 -15.18
CA GLY A 339 1.62 21.76 -16.16
C GLY A 339 0.21 21.47 -15.64
N VAL A 340 -0.03 21.63 -14.33
CA VAL A 340 -1.33 21.37 -13.70
C VAL A 340 -2.25 22.59 -13.72
N HIS A 341 -3.55 22.37 -13.56
CA HIS A 341 -4.48 23.47 -13.33
C HIS A 341 -4.20 24.13 -11.97
N TYR A 342 -3.94 25.44 -11.96
CA TYR A 342 -3.65 26.21 -10.75
C TYR A 342 -4.62 27.37 -10.57
N GLU A 343 -5.19 27.51 -9.39
CA GLU A 343 -6.04 28.63 -9.02
C GLU A 343 -5.69 29.19 -7.63
N VAL A 344 -5.90 30.49 -7.44
CA VAL A 344 -5.65 31.18 -6.17
C VAL A 344 -6.98 31.66 -5.60
N LEU A 345 -7.33 31.19 -4.41
CA LEU A 345 -8.59 31.49 -3.72
C LEU A 345 -8.30 32.02 -2.30
N PRO A 346 -8.16 33.34 -2.10
CA PRO A 346 -7.88 33.92 -0.79
C PRO A 346 -8.96 33.59 0.24
N ILE A 347 -8.56 33.20 1.46
CA ILE A 347 -9.51 32.81 2.52
C ILE A 347 -9.90 33.95 3.46
N GLU A 348 -9.28 35.13 3.32
CA GLU A 348 -9.48 36.27 4.20
C GLU A 348 -10.96 36.65 4.38
N PRO A 349 -11.79 36.78 3.32
CA PRO A 349 -13.19 37.16 3.50
C PRO A 349 -13.98 36.17 4.36
N MET A 350 -13.69 34.88 4.25
CA MET A 350 -14.37 33.83 5.02
C MET A 350 -13.92 33.82 6.47
N VAL A 351 -12.61 33.96 6.71
CA VAL A 351 -12.05 34.04 8.07
C VAL A 351 -12.60 35.28 8.77
N ASP A 352 -12.60 36.44 8.12
CA ASP A 352 -13.13 37.69 8.70
C ASP A 352 -14.62 37.58 9.04
N ALA A 353 -15.43 36.94 8.18
CA ALA A 353 -16.84 36.71 8.45
C ALA A 353 -17.07 35.81 9.68
N PHE A 354 -16.27 34.74 9.83
CA PHE A 354 -16.31 33.89 11.03
C PHE A 354 -15.88 34.67 12.28
N MET A 355 -14.78 35.42 12.22
CA MET A 355 -14.30 36.22 13.35
C MET A 355 -15.31 37.29 13.78
N ALA A 356 -15.96 37.96 12.82
CA ALA A 356 -17.02 38.91 13.10
C ALA A 356 -18.23 38.24 13.79
N THR A 357 -18.59 37.03 13.36
CA THR A 357 -19.69 36.26 13.96
C THR A 357 -19.36 35.81 15.39
N LEU A 358 -18.10 35.48 15.67
CA LEU A 358 -17.64 34.98 16.96
C LEU A 358 -17.19 36.09 17.92
N ALA A 359 -17.17 37.35 17.49
CA ALA A 359 -16.59 38.47 18.24
C ALA A 359 -17.13 38.59 19.68
N ASP A 360 -18.46 38.59 19.85
CA ASP A 360 -19.08 38.68 21.17
C ASP A 360 -18.83 37.42 22.03
N THR A 361 -18.70 36.26 21.39
CA THR A 361 -18.44 34.97 22.07
C THR A 361 -17.00 34.89 22.58
N PHE A 362 -16.04 35.49 21.85
CA PHE A 362 -14.62 35.54 22.20
C PHE A 362 -14.24 36.81 22.96
N ALA A 363 -15.22 37.63 23.36
CA ALA A 363 -14.94 38.85 24.10
C ALA A 363 -14.19 38.55 25.40
N GLY A 364 -12.99 39.13 25.55
CA GLY A 364 -12.13 38.95 26.73
C GLY A 364 -11.20 37.73 26.70
N THR A 365 -11.14 36.98 25.59
CA THR A 365 -10.12 35.95 25.38
C THR A 365 -8.92 36.50 24.60
N GLU A 366 -7.75 35.90 24.81
CA GLU A 366 -6.56 36.15 23.98
C GLU A 366 -6.61 35.26 22.74
N ARG A 367 -5.90 35.68 21.68
CA ARG A 367 -5.75 34.89 20.46
C ARG A 367 -4.93 33.64 20.74
N ASP A 368 -5.36 32.49 20.23
CA ASP A 368 -4.65 31.22 20.38
C ASP A 368 -4.76 30.35 19.10
N THR A 369 -4.55 29.04 19.25
CA THR A 369 -4.68 28.07 18.14
C THR A 369 -6.07 28.07 17.48
N THR A 370 -7.08 28.66 18.10
CA THR A 370 -8.45 28.74 17.57
C THR A 370 -8.50 29.49 16.25
N GLU A 371 -7.89 30.68 16.18
CA GLU A 371 -7.85 31.48 14.96
C GLU A 371 -7.00 30.83 13.85
N GLU A 372 -5.93 30.14 14.22
CA GLU A 372 -5.10 29.35 13.30
C GLU A 372 -5.90 28.18 12.69
N ASN A 373 -6.59 27.42 13.55
CA ASN A 373 -7.43 26.29 13.14
C ASN A 373 -8.58 26.75 12.23
N LEU A 374 -9.14 27.95 12.45
CA LEU A 374 -10.20 28.51 11.60
C LEU A 374 -9.73 28.73 10.16
N GLN A 375 -8.48 29.21 9.98
CA GLN A 375 -7.88 29.36 8.65
C GLN A 375 -7.81 28.00 7.93
N SER A 376 -7.30 26.98 8.61
CA SER A 376 -7.21 25.62 8.05
C SER A 376 -8.59 25.04 7.69
N ARG A 377 -9.61 25.27 8.53
CA ARG A 377 -10.99 24.83 8.24
C ARG A 377 -11.60 25.51 7.02
N CYS A 378 -11.39 26.81 6.85
CA CYS A 378 -11.83 27.53 5.64
C CYS A 378 -11.23 26.92 4.37
N ARG A 379 -9.95 26.54 4.39
CA ARG A 379 -9.28 25.84 3.28
C ARG A 379 -9.92 24.50 2.99
N GLY A 380 -10.14 23.68 4.02
CA GLY A 380 -10.82 22.38 3.88
C GLY A 380 -12.22 22.50 3.26
N VAL A 381 -13.01 23.49 3.69
CA VAL A 381 -14.35 23.75 3.12
C VAL A 381 -14.29 24.10 1.63
N LEU A 382 -13.33 24.93 1.20
CA LEU A 382 -13.15 25.25 -0.22
C LEU A 382 -12.79 24.03 -1.06
N LEU A 383 -11.82 23.23 -0.61
CA LEU A 383 -11.40 22.02 -1.34
C LEU A 383 -12.55 21.03 -1.49
N MET A 384 -13.33 20.81 -0.43
CA MET A 384 -14.52 19.97 -0.49
C MET A 384 -15.61 20.53 -1.40
N ALA A 385 -15.82 21.86 -1.41
CA ALA A 385 -16.77 22.47 -2.32
C ALA A 385 -16.38 22.25 -3.80
N ILE A 386 -15.09 22.34 -4.11
CA ILE A 386 -14.54 22.06 -5.45
C ILE A 386 -14.74 20.57 -5.79
N SER A 387 -14.35 19.68 -4.89
CA SER A 387 -14.53 18.23 -5.01
C SER A 387 -15.99 17.88 -5.33
N ASN A 388 -16.94 18.36 -4.53
CA ASN A 388 -18.38 18.11 -4.71
C ASN A 388 -18.90 18.60 -6.06
N LYS A 389 -18.36 19.71 -6.59
CA LYS A 389 -18.84 20.31 -7.84
C LYS A 389 -18.22 19.66 -9.07
N LYS A 390 -16.94 19.25 -8.98
CA LYS A 390 -16.15 18.77 -10.12
C LYS A 390 -15.96 17.25 -10.15
N GLY A 391 -16.38 16.52 -9.12
CA GLY A 391 -16.17 15.07 -9.02
C GLY A 391 -14.71 14.68 -8.81
N LEU A 392 -13.90 15.58 -8.25
CA LEU A 392 -12.49 15.36 -7.94
C LEU A 392 -12.34 14.84 -6.52
N MET A 393 -11.34 14.02 -6.25
CA MET A 393 -11.01 13.61 -4.89
C MET A 393 -10.05 14.62 -4.24
N VAL A 394 -10.32 15.03 -3.00
CA VAL A 394 -9.37 15.86 -2.25
C VAL A 394 -8.22 15.00 -1.73
N LEU A 395 -6.98 15.33 -2.10
CA LEU A 395 -5.77 14.76 -1.50
C LEU A 395 -5.31 15.61 -0.32
N THR A 396 -5.16 14.99 0.84
CA THR A 396 -4.51 15.65 2.00
C THR A 396 -3.01 15.45 1.94
N THR A 397 -2.26 16.34 2.58
CA THR A 397 -0.79 16.41 2.47
C THR A 397 -0.06 16.11 3.78
N GLY A 398 -0.77 15.73 4.84
CA GLY A 398 -0.15 15.52 6.15
C GLY A 398 0.74 14.27 6.17
N ASN A 399 1.96 14.40 6.71
CA ASN A 399 2.92 13.31 6.80
C ASN A 399 2.79 12.49 8.11
N LYS A 400 3.51 11.37 8.22
CA LYS A 400 3.44 10.49 9.40
C LYS A 400 3.87 11.18 10.68
N SER A 401 4.88 12.06 10.63
CA SER A 401 5.38 12.80 11.78
C SER A 401 4.32 13.73 12.35
N GLU A 402 3.65 14.51 11.48
CA GLU A 402 2.54 15.41 11.84
C GLU A 402 1.35 14.63 12.40
N MET A 403 0.96 13.53 11.76
CA MET A 403 -0.13 12.68 12.23
C MET A 403 0.19 12.02 13.57
N ALA A 404 1.46 11.65 13.81
CA ALA A 404 1.91 11.04 15.05
C ALA A 404 1.73 11.99 16.22
N VAL A 405 2.31 13.19 16.18
CA VAL A 405 2.23 14.15 17.29
C VAL A 405 0.98 15.04 17.24
N GLY A 406 0.11 14.83 16.24
CA GLY A 406 -1.15 15.53 16.04
C GLY A 406 -0.99 17.01 15.68
N TYR A 407 0.08 17.34 14.96
CA TYR A 407 0.34 18.66 14.38
C TYR A 407 -0.54 18.83 13.12
N ALA A 408 -1.84 18.83 13.35
CA ALA A 408 -2.88 18.79 12.33
C ALA A 408 -4.19 19.35 12.86
N THR A 409 -4.98 19.96 11.97
CA THR A 409 -6.28 20.55 12.27
C THR A 409 -7.39 19.61 11.82
N LEU A 410 -8.17 19.09 12.78
CA LEU A 410 -9.40 18.38 12.46
C LEU A 410 -10.34 19.29 11.66
N TYR A 411 -10.83 18.74 10.56
CA TYR A 411 -11.67 19.44 9.58
C TYR A 411 -10.99 20.63 8.90
N GLY A 412 -9.67 20.72 8.98
CA GLY A 412 -8.82 21.64 8.21
C GLY A 412 -7.92 20.88 7.24
N ASP A 413 -6.63 20.82 7.52
CA ASP A 413 -5.63 20.08 6.72
C ASP A 413 -5.90 18.56 6.61
N MET A 414 -6.65 17.99 7.56
CA MET A 414 -7.08 16.59 7.52
C MET A 414 -8.28 16.31 6.60
N VAL A 415 -8.85 17.33 5.95
CA VAL A 415 -10.03 17.16 5.09
C VAL A 415 -9.63 16.61 3.73
N GLY A 416 -9.95 15.35 3.48
CA GLY A 416 -9.91 14.78 2.14
C GLY A 416 -10.31 13.32 2.06
N GLY A 417 -10.21 12.76 0.86
CA GLY A 417 -10.58 11.38 0.56
C GLY A 417 -9.43 10.39 0.64
N PHE A 418 -8.18 10.86 0.47
CA PHE A 418 -6.99 10.02 0.48
C PHE A 418 -5.73 10.82 0.85
N ASN A 419 -4.71 10.14 1.39
CA ASN A 419 -3.45 10.75 1.77
C ASN A 419 -2.25 9.88 1.31
N ALA A 420 -1.46 10.39 0.36
CA ALA A 420 -0.26 9.71 -0.09
C ALA A 420 0.81 9.63 1.03
N LEU A 421 0.98 10.69 1.81
CA LEU A 421 2.09 10.83 2.76
C LEU A 421 1.76 10.35 4.18
N LYS A 422 0.57 9.80 4.42
CA LYS A 422 0.07 9.42 5.75
C LYS A 422 1.04 8.57 6.55
N ASP A 423 1.77 7.69 5.87
CA ASP A 423 2.71 6.75 6.48
C ASP A 423 4.18 7.04 6.10
N VAL A 424 4.48 8.26 5.64
CA VAL A 424 5.83 8.72 5.29
C VAL A 424 6.32 9.73 6.32
N TYR A 425 7.46 9.47 6.97
CA TYR A 425 8.09 10.40 7.91
C TYR A 425 8.63 11.67 7.20
N LYS A 426 8.69 12.81 7.91
CA LYS A 426 9.12 14.09 7.33
C LYS A 426 10.53 14.02 6.74
N THR A 427 11.45 13.36 7.42
CA THR A 427 12.81 13.09 6.93
C THR A 427 12.79 12.40 5.56
N TRP A 428 11.90 11.44 5.36
CA TRP A 428 11.67 10.78 4.08
C TRP A 428 10.96 11.68 3.05
N VAL A 429 10.06 12.58 3.46
CA VAL A 429 9.48 13.59 2.54
C VAL A 429 10.57 14.41 1.87
N TYR A 430 11.55 14.92 2.63
CA TYR A 430 12.69 15.65 2.08
C TYR A 430 13.56 14.78 1.18
N ARG A 431 13.81 13.52 1.59
CA ARG A 431 14.61 12.56 0.80
C ARG A 431 13.96 12.26 -0.55
N LEU A 432 12.65 11.97 -0.55
CA LEU A 432 11.87 11.72 -1.77
C LEU A 432 11.77 12.94 -2.67
N ALA A 433 11.59 14.14 -2.12
CA ALA A 433 11.56 15.37 -2.92
C ALA A 433 12.86 15.59 -3.68
N ARG A 434 14.02 15.37 -3.03
CA ARG A 434 15.34 15.44 -3.67
C ARG A 434 15.51 14.36 -4.74
N TRP A 435 15.18 13.11 -4.41
CA TRP A 435 15.25 12.01 -5.36
C TRP A 435 14.37 12.26 -6.58
N ARG A 436 13.12 12.70 -6.39
CA ARG A 436 12.18 12.96 -7.48
C ARG A 436 12.67 14.09 -8.41
N ASN A 437 13.28 15.13 -7.84
CA ASN A 437 13.91 16.20 -8.63
C ASN A 437 15.13 15.75 -9.41
N ALA A 438 15.89 14.77 -8.91
CA ALA A 438 17.01 14.19 -9.63
C ALA A 438 16.57 13.41 -10.88
N GLN A 439 15.36 12.80 -10.85
CA GLN A 439 14.78 12.13 -12.02
C GLN A 439 14.28 13.13 -13.07
N ALA A 440 13.54 14.16 -12.64
CA ALA A 440 13.14 15.29 -13.47
C ALA A 440 12.71 16.48 -12.59
N PRO A 441 12.98 17.74 -12.98
CA PRO A 441 12.56 18.91 -12.22
C PRO A 441 11.04 18.92 -11.96
N ALA A 442 10.64 18.90 -10.69
CA ALA A 442 9.23 18.81 -10.28
C ALA A 442 8.87 19.72 -9.11
N ILE A 443 9.82 20.01 -8.21
CA ILE A 443 9.64 20.79 -6.99
C ILE A 443 10.67 21.93 -6.99
N PRO A 444 10.29 23.20 -6.77
CA PRO A 444 11.26 24.30 -6.69
C PRO A 444 12.28 24.08 -5.57
N GLU A 445 13.56 24.31 -5.85
CA GLU A 445 14.66 24.02 -4.90
C GLU A 445 14.51 24.76 -3.56
N ARG A 446 13.93 25.97 -3.59
CA ARG A 446 13.64 26.77 -2.39
C ARG A 446 12.67 26.07 -1.44
N VAL A 447 11.73 25.26 -1.96
CA VAL A 447 10.79 24.46 -1.16
C VAL A 447 11.50 23.35 -0.39
N ILE A 448 12.57 22.79 -0.96
CA ILE A 448 13.34 21.68 -0.37
C ILE A 448 14.37 22.19 0.66
N THR A 449 14.90 23.39 0.45
CA THR A 449 16.01 23.92 1.26
C THR A 449 15.56 24.81 2.42
N ARG A 450 14.32 25.32 2.39
CA ARG A 450 13.78 26.15 3.47
C ARG A 450 13.33 25.32 4.69
N PRO A 451 13.40 25.88 5.90
CA PRO A 451 12.80 25.26 7.09
C PRO A 451 11.29 25.05 6.92
N PRO A 452 10.73 23.98 7.50
CA PRO A 452 9.30 23.71 7.46
C PRO A 452 8.51 24.72 8.32
N SER A 453 7.34 25.12 7.82
CA SER A 453 6.43 26.06 8.49
C SER A 453 5.00 25.90 7.97
N ALA A 454 4.02 26.03 8.87
CA ALA A 454 2.59 26.05 8.54
C ALA A 454 2.05 27.45 8.16
N GLU A 455 2.80 28.53 8.37
CA GLU A 455 2.43 29.93 8.09
C GLU A 455 1.04 30.35 8.63
N LEU A 456 0.61 29.82 9.79
CA LEU A 456 -0.67 30.16 10.42
C LEU A 456 -0.58 31.40 11.33
N ALA A 457 0.65 31.74 11.76
CA ALA A 457 1.01 32.91 12.55
C ALA A 457 2.33 33.55 12.03
N PRO A 458 2.58 34.84 12.33
CA PRO A 458 3.80 35.53 11.88
C PRO A 458 5.09 34.85 12.37
N GLY A 459 5.96 34.43 11.42
CA GLY A 459 7.30 33.89 11.72
C GLY A 459 7.33 32.47 12.31
N GLN A 460 6.20 31.76 12.31
CA GLN A 460 6.05 30.41 12.88
C GLN A 460 7.02 29.39 12.27
N GLN A 461 7.66 28.58 13.11
CA GLN A 461 8.42 27.39 12.70
C GLN A 461 7.95 26.15 13.47
N ASP A 462 8.04 24.97 12.87
CA ASP A 462 7.59 23.72 13.53
C ASP A 462 8.42 23.42 14.80
N THR A 463 9.72 23.74 14.75
CA THR A 463 10.68 23.60 15.86
C THR A 463 10.39 24.51 17.06
N ASP A 464 9.43 25.43 16.95
CA ASP A 464 8.99 26.23 18.10
C ASP A 464 8.30 25.38 19.17
N SER A 465 7.81 24.18 18.81
CA SER A 465 7.02 23.31 19.70
C SER A 465 7.40 21.83 19.70
N LEU A 466 8.34 21.42 18.85
CA LEU A 466 8.79 20.04 18.68
C LEU A 466 10.32 20.00 18.54
N PRO A 467 10.97 18.85 18.84
CA PRO A 467 12.35 18.60 18.42
C PRO A 467 12.48 18.74 16.90
N ASP A 468 13.70 18.89 16.40
CA ASP A 468 13.96 18.83 14.96
C ASP A 468 13.48 17.48 14.38
N TYR A 469 13.16 17.46 13.08
CA TYR A 469 12.55 16.29 12.46
C TYR A 469 13.47 15.05 12.43
N ASP A 470 14.80 15.21 12.41
CA ASP A 470 15.71 14.05 12.47
C ASP A 470 15.60 13.37 13.84
N THR A 471 15.58 14.16 14.92
CA THR A 471 15.39 13.67 16.29
C THR A 471 13.97 13.13 16.50
N LEU A 472 12.95 13.88 16.07
CA LEU A 472 11.53 13.50 16.22
C LEU A 472 11.24 12.18 15.52
N ASP A 473 11.58 12.05 14.23
CA ASP A 473 11.28 10.84 13.46
C ASP A 473 12.03 9.63 14.02
N ALA A 474 13.25 9.81 14.54
CA ALA A 474 14.01 8.75 15.17
C ALA A 474 13.38 8.24 16.48
N ILE A 475 12.78 9.13 17.28
CA ILE A 475 11.99 8.75 18.47
C ILE A 475 10.70 8.04 18.03
N LEU A 476 9.98 8.59 17.04
CA LEU A 476 8.73 8.04 16.53
C LEU A 476 8.91 6.61 15.99
N MET A 477 9.94 6.37 15.18
CA MET A 477 10.24 5.05 14.63
C MET A 477 10.46 3.98 15.71
N ARG A 478 11.12 4.35 16.81
CA ARG A 478 11.37 3.44 17.95
C ARG A 478 10.11 3.18 18.77
N TYR A 479 9.31 4.22 19.00
CA TYR A 479 8.10 4.12 19.79
C TYR A 479 6.96 3.41 19.03
N ILE A 480 6.79 3.69 17.74
CA ILE A 480 5.68 3.20 16.93
C ILE A 480 6.03 1.84 16.33
N GLU A 481 7.01 1.77 15.44
CA GLU A 481 7.41 0.53 14.76
C GLU A 481 8.18 -0.41 15.69
N GLY A 482 9.07 0.13 16.52
CA GLY A 482 9.89 -0.65 17.46
C GLY A 482 9.19 -1.09 18.75
N ASP A 483 8.01 -0.51 19.06
CA ASP A 483 7.23 -0.76 20.30
C ASP A 483 8.07 -0.60 21.59
N MET A 484 9.08 0.28 21.56
CA MET A 484 9.97 0.52 22.69
C MET A 484 9.28 1.37 23.78
N SER A 485 9.61 1.13 25.05
CA SER A 485 9.21 2.03 26.16
C SER A 485 9.97 3.36 26.09
N ALA A 486 9.48 4.39 26.79
CA ALA A 486 10.16 5.68 26.86
C ALA A 486 11.59 5.53 27.42
N GLU A 487 11.78 4.69 28.43
CA GLU A 487 13.04 4.39 29.09
C GLU A 487 14.02 3.72 28.12
N ALA A 488 13.55 2.73 27.35
CA ALA A 488 14.38 2.08 26.35
C ALA A 488 14.85 3.07 25.25
N ILE A 489 14.02 4.05 24.89
CA ILE A 489 14.41 5.11 23.95
C ILE A 489 15.45 6.05 24.58
N ILE A 490 15.30 6.40 25.85
CA ILE A 490 16.28 7.23 26.58
C ILE A 490 17.62 6.50 26.70
N GLU A 491 17.61 5.20 27.04
CA GLU A 491 18.81 4.37 27.09
C GLU A 491 19.50 4.24 25.72
N ALA A 492 18.74 4.38 24.63
CA ALA A 492 19.27 4.44 23.27
C ALA A 492 19.92 5.81 22.92
N GLY A 493 19.94 6.77 23.86
CA GLY A 493 20.69 8.02 23.76
C GLY A 493 19.87 9.27 23.40
N PHE A 494 18.55 9.22 23.52
CA PHE A 494 17.67 10.37 23.28
C PHE A 494 17.43 11.17 24.56
N GLU A 495 17.29 12.49 24.43
CA GLU A 495 17.04 13.39 25.55
C GLU A 495 15.68 13.09 26.21
N ARG A 496 15.68 13.03 27.55
CA ARG A 496 14.51 12.60 28.34
C ARG A 496 13.28 13.47 28.05
N ASP A 497 13.46 14.78 28.02
CA ASP A 497 12.34 15.71 27.86
C ASP A 497 11.70 15.58 26.48
N ASP A 498 12.50 15.40 25.42
CA ASP A 498 12.04 15.17 24.06
C ASP A 498 11.25 13.86 23.96
N VAL A 499 11.79 12.75 24.49
CA VAL A 499 11.12 11.45 24.46
C VAL A 499 9.76 11.51 25.16
N TYR A 500 9.72 12.04 26.39
CA TYR A 500 8.48 12.12 27.15
C TYR A 500 7.45 13.05 26.49
N GLN A 501 7.89 14.17 25.91
CA GLN A 501 7.02 15.08 25.16
C GLN A 501 6.42 14.38 23.94
N VAL A 502 7.25 13.73 23.11
CA VAL A 502 6.82 13.06 21.88
C VAL A 502 5.86 11.93 22.19
N VAL A 503 6.18 11.03 23.12
CA VAL A 503 5.31 9.91 23.51
C VAL A 503 3.95 10.41 23.99
N LYS A 504 3.94 11.43 24.87
CA LYS A 504 2.71 12.04 25.36
C LYS A 504 1.87 12.65 24.23
N LEU A 505 2.49 13.29 23.26
CA LEU A 505 1.80 13.84 22.08
C LEU A 505 1.24 12.72 21.21
N VAL A 506 1.98 11.64 20.99
CA VAL A 506 1.49 10.47 20.24
C VAL A 506 0.22 9.94 20.89
N ASP A 507 0.24 9.67 22.18
CA ASP A 507 -0.90 9.05 22.86
C ASP A 507 -2.12 9.99 22.93
N ARG A 508 -1.91 11.28 23.21
CA ARG A 508 -2.99 12.27 23.31
C ARG A 508 -3.73 12.50 21.98
N ASN A 509 -3.05 12.30 20.85
CA ASN A 509 -3.59 12.62 19.53
C ASN A 509 -4.25 11.43 18.80
N GLU A 510 -4.50 10.32 19.50
CA GLU A 510 -5.20 9.16 18.94
C GLU A 510 -6.57 9.52 18.34
N TYR A 511 -7.32 10.42 18.99
CA TYR A 511 -8.64 10.85 18.51
C TYR A 511 -8.59 11.57 17.15
N LYS A 512 -7.48 12.25 16.82
CA LYS A 512 -7.29 12.89 15.52
C LYS A 512 -7.02 11.82 14.46
N ARG A 513 -6.07 10.92 14.72
CA ARG A 513 -5.67 9.85 13.78
C ARG A 513 -6.82 8.92 13.41
N ARG A 514 -7.73 8.64 14.34
CA ARG A 514 -8.96 7.86 14.10
C ARG A 514 -9.91 8.49 13.07
N GLN A 515 -9.76 9.79 12.79
CA GLN A 515 -10.53 10.55 11.81
C GLN A 515 -9.69 10.97 10.59
N ALA A 516 -8.40 10.60 10.55
CA ALA A 516 -7.57 10.87 9.40
C ALA A 516 -8.07 10.05 8.20
N PRO A 517 -7.98 10.59 6.98
CA PRO A 517 -8.32 9.84 5.78
C PRO A 517 -7.47 8.56 5.67
N VAL A 518 -7.97 7.61 4.88
CA VAL A 518 -7.16 6.47 4.44
C VAL A 518 -5.98 6.98 3.61
N GLY A 519 -4.88 6.24 3.59
CA GLY A 519 -3.67 6.64 2.91
C GLY A 519 -2.73 5.46 2.72
N VAL A 520 -1.70 5.65 1.90
CA VAL A 520 -0.78 4.57 1.54
C VAL A 520 0.05 4.15 2.76
N ARG A 521 -0.01 2.88 3.11
CA ARG A 521 0.80 2.23 4.14
C ARG A 521 2.09 1.72 3.52
N VAL A 522 3.23 2.16 4.03
CA VAL A 522 4.57 1.85 3.49
C VAL A 522 5.57 1.37 4.55
N THR A 523 5.19 1.46 5.83
CA THR A 523 5.99 0.99 6.96
C THR A 523 5.49 -0.36 7.49
N PRO A 524 6.30 -1.09 8.28
CA PRO A 524 5.85 -2.30 8.96
C PRO A 524 4.70 -2.08 9.95
N ARG A 525 4.52 -0.85 10.46
CA ARG A 525 3.44 -0.50 11.40
C ARG A 525 2.89 0.90 11.13
N GLY A 526 1.77 0.94 10.41
CA GLY A 526 1.04 2.17 10.11
C GLY A 526 0.05 2.59 11.21
N PHE A 527 -0.49 3.80 11.08
CA PHE A 527 -1.62 4.25 11.90
C PHE A 527 -2.95 3.73 11.33
N GLY A 528 -3.51 2.71 11.97
CA GLY A 528 -4.72 2.02 11.50
C GLY A 528 -4.84 0.61 12.06
N ARG A 529 -5.04 -0.37 11.18
CA ARG A 529 -5.21 -1.79 11.57
C ARG A 529 -4.00 -2.37 12.30
N ASP A 530 -2.79 -1.90 11.98
CA ASP A 530 -1.53 -2.30 12.62
C ASP A 530 -1.36 -1.85 14.07
N ARG A 531 -1.93 -0.68 14.41
CA ARG A 531 -1.76 -0.05 15.73
C ARG A 531 -3.11 0.39 16.29
N ARG A 532 -3.71 -0.48 17.10
CA ARG A 532 -5.06 -0.30 17.68
C ARG A 532 -4.95 0.23 19.11
N TYR A 533 -4.91 1.54 19.30
CA TYR A 533 -4.81 2.18 20.62
C TYR A 533 -6.14 2.79 21.10
N PRO A 534 -6.43 2.80 22.41
CA PRO A 534 -7.64 3.44 22.94
C PRO A 534 -7.53 4.97 22.86
N ILE A 535 -8.65 5.64 22.53
CA ILE A 535 -8.73 7.11 22.58
C ILE A 535 -8.71 7.60 24.03
N VAL A 536 -9.51 6.98 24.89
CA VAL A 536 -9.52 7.25 26.33
C VAL A 536 -8.45 6.38 26.95
N ASN A 537 -7.26 6.97 27.13
CA ASN A 537 -6.08 6.27 27.62
C ASN A 537 -5.52 6.95 28.88
N GLY A 538 -5.26 6.16 29.92
CA GLY A 538 -4.60 6.60 31.16
C GLY A 538 -3.17 6.09 31.30
N TRP A 539 -2.67 5.31 30.33
CA TRP A 539 -1.30 4.81 30.31
C TRP A 539 -0.32 5.98 30.33
N GLN A 540 0.60 5.97 31.30
CA GLN A 540 1.61 7.01 31.41
C GLN A 540 2.84 6.62 30.58
N PRO A 541 3.54 7.57 29.94
CA PRO A 541 4.85 7.32 29.35
C PRO A 541 5.81 6.87 30.46
N GLY A 542 6.39 5.68 30.34
CA GLY A 542 7.27 5.13 31.37
C GLY A 542 7.22 3.61 31.52
N ASP A 543 8.08 3.08 32.39
CA ASP A 543 7.99 1.76 33.01
C ASP A 543 6.93 1.68 34.14
#